data_AF-A0A327R7Q1-F1
#
_entry.id   AF-A0A327R7Q1-F1
#
_cell.length_a   1.000
_cell.length_b   1.000
_cell.length_c   1.000
_cell.angle_alpha   90.00
_cell.angle_beta   90.00
_cell.angle_gamma   90.00
#
_symmetry.space_group_name_H-M   'P 1'
#
loop_
_entity.id
_entity.type
_entity.pdbx_description
1 polymer ?
#
loop_
_entity_poly.entity_id
_entity_poly.type
_entity_poly.pdbx_seq_one_letter_code
_entity_poly.pdbx_strand_id
1 'polypeptide(L)'
;MEENENVVELLSDIKGLLAHTKKVMNVEDLAAYTGLSKSKIYKLTQLKLIPMGNNPHIRQKFFDKDTIDAWLLGEPDLSDETLEHRFNESLANNRRKL
;
A
#
# COMPACT_ATOMS: atom_id res chain seq x y z
N MET A 1 -18.62 -2.01 -39.69
CA MET A 1 -18.97 -1.03 -38.63
C MET A 1 -19.10 -1.75 -37.30
N GLU A 2 -19.88 -2.84 -37.21
CA GLU A 2 -19.96 -3.70 -36.01
C GLU A 2 -18.61 -4.21 -35.49
N GLU A 3 -17.69 -4.63 -36.37
CA GLU A 3 -16.35 -5.07 -35.94
C GLU A 3 -15.54 -3.95 -35.26
N ASN A 4 -15.67 -2.70 -35.73
CA ASN A 4 -14.98 -1.57 -35.11
C ASN A 4 -15.59 -1.22 -33.75
N GLU A 5 -16.91 -1.37 -33.57
CA GLU A 5 -17.58 -1.15 -32.29
C GLU A 5 -17.17 -2.21 -31.26
N ASN A 6 -17.09 -3.48 -31.68
CA ASN A 6 -16.64 -4.58 -30.83
C ASN A 6 -15.17 -4.39 -30.38
N VAL A 7 -14.32 -3.89 -31.27
CA VAL A 7 -12.92 -3.53 -30.93
C VAL A 7 -12.86 -2.38 -29.92
N VAL A 8 -13.71 -1.37 -30.04
CA VAL A 8 -13.76 -0.23 -29.09
C VAL A 8 -14.21 -0.68 -27.71
N GLU A 9 -15.19 -1.59 -27.63
CA GLU A 9 -15.68 -2.15 -26.37
C GLU A 9 -14.58 -2.97 -25.66
N LEU A 10 -13.91 -3.87 -26.39
CA LEU A 10 -12.75 -4.62 -25.90
C LEU A 10 -11.62 -3.71 -25.39
N LEU A 11 -11.34 -2.61 -26.09
CA LEU A 11 -10.32 -1.64 -25.66
C LEU A 11 -10.73 -0.91 -24.38
N SER A 12 -12.02 -0.64 -24.17
CA SER A 12 -12.53 -0.04 -22.94
C SER A 12 -12.37 -0.99 -21.75
N ASP A 13 -12.67 -2.27 -21.95
CA ASP A 13 -12.52 -3.31 -20.93
C ASP A 13 -11.06 -3.52 -20.55
N ILE A 14 -10.16 -3.59 -21.54
CA ILE A 14 -8.71 -3.68 -21.30
C ILE A 14 -8.21 -2.46 -20.54
N LYS A 15 -8.69 -1.25 -20.86
CA LYS A 15 -8.34 -0.03 -20.14
C LYS A 15 -8.80 -0.07 -18.68
N GLY A 16 -9.98 -0.63 -18.41
CA GLY A 16 -10.48 -0.88 -17.05
C GLY A 16 -9.60 -1.87 -16.29
N LEU A 17 -9.28 -3.01 -16.91
CA LEU A 17 -8.39 -4.02 -16.32
C LEU A 17 -7.00 -3.47 -16.02
N LEU A 18 -6.43 -2.69 -16.94
CA LEU A 18 -5.13 -2.05 -16.74
C LEU A 18 -5.16 -0.97 -15.66
N ALA A 19 -6.29 -0.28 -15.45
CA ALA A 19 -6.42 0.67 -14.35
C ALA A 19 -6.26 0.01 -12.96
N HIS A 20 -6.62 -1.28 -12.84
CA HIS A 20 -6.41 -2.09 -11.63
C HIS A 20 -4.96 -2.58 -11.46
N THR A 21 -4.11 -2.45 -12.49
CA THR A 21 -2.67 -2.82 -12.42
C THR A 21 -1.79 -1.68 -11.93
N LYS A 22 -2.36 -0.54 -11.52
CA LYS A 22 -1.56 0.55 -10.94
C LYS A 22 -0.84 0.05 -9.69
N LYS A 23 0.48 -0.13 -9.83
CA LYS A 23 1.37 -0.47 -8.72
C LYS A 23 1.39 0.63 -7.64
N VAL A 24 1.17 1.87 -8.05
CA VAL A 24 1.21 3.05 -7.18
C VAL A 24 -0.16 3.71 -7.09
N MET A 25 -0.64 3.90 -5.87
CA MET A 25 -1.87 4.59 -5.51
C MET A 25 -1.58 5.96 -4.92
N ASN A 26 -2.41 6.95 -5.21
CA ASN A 26 -2.46 8.19 -4.43
C ASN A 26 -3.48 8.07 -3.28
N VAL A 27 -3.70 9.14 -2.51
CA VAL A 27 -4.66 9.14 -1.38
C VAL A 27 -6.11 8.87 -1.82
N GLU A 28 -6.52 9.34 -3.00
CA GLU A 28 -7.85 9.10 -3.56
C GLU A 28 -8.03 7.62 -3.92
N ASP A 29 -7.06 7.06 -4.64
CA ASP A 29 -7.04 5.66 -5.03
C ASP A 29 -7.06 4.76 -3.78
N LEU A 30 -6.25 5.08 -2.76
CA LEU A 30 -6.17 4.32 -1.52
C LEU A 30 -7.48 4.41 -0.71
N ALA A 31 -8.14 5.57 -0.68
CA ALA A 31 -9.44 5.73 -0.03
C ALA A 31 -10.52 4.89 -0.72
N ALA A 32 -10.54 4.90 -2.06
CA ALA A 32 -11.45 4.07 -2.85
C ALA A 32 -11.16 2.57 -2.67
N TYR A 33 -9.89 2.19 -2.55
CA TYR A 33 -9.47 0.80 -2.40
C TYR A 33 -9.75 0.22 -1.02
N THR A 34 -9.36 0.94 0.04
CA THR A 34 -9.44 0.45 1.43
C THR A 34 -10.78 0.73 2.11
N GLY A 35 -11.59 1.64 1.56
CA GLY A 35 -12.80 2.17 2.20
C GLY A 35 -12.52 3.11 3.37
N LEU A 36 -11.24 3.40 3.68
CA LEU A 36 -10.88 4.35 4.73
C LEU A 36 -11.15 5.79 4.29
N SER A 37 -11.59 6.63 5.24
CA SER A 37 -11.72 8.06 4.96
C SER A 37 -10.35 8.71 4.74
N LYS A 38 -10.30 9.73 3.88
CA LYS A 38 -9.07 10.49 3.61
C LYS A 38 -8.44 11.04 4.89
N SER A 39 -9.25 11.55 5.81
CA SER A 39 -8.77 12.05 7.12
C SER A 39 -8.09 10.94 7.94
N LYS A 40 -8.61 9.71 7.89
CA LYS A 40 -7.98 8.56 8.55
C LYS A 40 -6.64 8.23 7.89
N ILE A 41 -6.58 8.21 6.56
CA ILE A 41 -5.34 7.96 5.81
C ILE A 41 -4.28 9.03 6.14
N TYR A 42 -4.63 10.31 6.14
CA TYR A 42 -3.70 11.38 6.52
C TYR A 42 -3.21 11.25 7.96
N LYS A 43 -4.09 10.90 8.91
CA LYS A 43 -3.70 10.65 10.31
C LYS A 43 -2.71 9.48 10.42
N LEU A 44 -2.95 8.38 9.70
CA LEU A 44 -2.04 7.24 9.68
C LEU A 44 -0.69 7.60 9.04
N THR A 45 -0.71 8.38 7.96
CA THR A 45 0.48 8.86 7.25
C THR A 45 1.35 9.73 8.17
N GLN A 46 0.74 10.69 8.89
CA GLN A 46 1.44 11.57 9.83
C GLN A 46 2.08 10.79 10.99
N LEU A 47 1.40 9.75 11.48
CA LEU A 47 1.91 8.88 12.54
C LEU A 47 2.86 7.78 12.03
N LYS A 48 3.12 7.71 10.72
CA LYS A 48 3.90 6.64 10.07
C LYS A 48 3.38 5.22 10.38
N LEU A 49 2.07 5.09 10.54
CA LEU A 49 1.38 3.82 10.85
C LEU A 49 0.86 3.10 9.61
N ILE A 50 0.96 3.74 8.45
CA ILE A 50 0.64 3.16 7.14
C ILE A 50 1.89 3.22 6.26
N PRO A 51 2.25 2.13 5.55
CA PRO A 51 3.37 2.15 4.62
C PRO A 51 3.15 3.22 3.57
N MET A 52 4.16 4.06 3.32
CA MET A 52 4.04 5.18 2.41
C MET A 52 5.38 5.46 1.72
N GLY A 53 5.31 5.94 0.48
CA GLY A 53 6.48 6.41 -0.24
C GLY A 53 7.10 7.65 0.42
N ASN A 54 8.42 7.62 0.59
CA ASN A 54 9.20 8.68 1.23
C ASN A 54 10.04 9.50 0.23
N ASN A 55 9.47 9.87 -0.92
CA ASN A 55 10.17 10.73 -1.88
C ASN A 55 10.22 12.19 -1.37
N PRO A 56 11.40 12.75 -1.06
CA PRO A 56 11.52 14.11 -0.51
C PRO A 56 11.21 15.21 -1.52
N HIS A 57 11.21 14.91 -2.83
CA HIS A 57 10.98 15.89 -3.89
C HIS A 57 9.50 16.03 -4.25
N ILE A 58 8.61 15.17 -3.72
CA ILE A 58 7.20 15.15 -4.07
C ILE A 58 6.33 15.41 -2.84
N ARG A 59 5.51 16.46 -2.92
CA ARG A 59 4.59 16.84 -1.83
C ARG A 59 3.43 15.86 -1.66
N GLN A 60 2.98 15.25 -2.76
CA GLN A 60 1.89 14.27 -2.73
C GLN A 60 2.35 12.94 -2.13
N LYS A 61 1.41 12.24 -1.48
CA LYS A 61 1.63 10.92 -0.88
C LYS A 61 1.23 9.83 -1.86
N PHE A 62 2.13 8.87 -1.99
CA PHE A 62 1.97 7.71 -2.83
C PHE A 62 2.17 6.44 -2.01
N PHE A 63 1.46 5.39 -2.41
CA PHE A 63 1.37 4.13 -1.72
C PHE A 63 1.61 3.01 -2.74
N ASP A 64 2.46 2.06 -2.40
CA ASP A 64 2.66 0.86 -3.21
C ASP A 64 1.56 -0.15 -2.86
N LYS A 65 0.87 -0.68 -3.88
CA LYS A 65 -0.29 -1.54 -3.68
C LYS A 65 0.08 -2.84 -2.96
N ASP A 66 1.15 -3.50 -3.36
CA ASP A 66 1.57 -4.78 -2.77
C ASP A 66 1.92 -4.59 -1.28
N THR A 67 2.59 -3.49 -0.96
CA THR A 67 2.93 -3.12 0.42
C THR A 67 1.68 -2.83 1.27
N ILE A 68 0.69 -2.15 0.70
CA ILE A 68 -0.60 -1.90 1.37
C ILE A 68 -1.37 -3.21 1.57
N ASP A 69 -1.38 -4.10 0.58
CA ASP A 69 -2.06 -5.40 0.68
C ASP A 69 -1.47 -6.25 1.82
N ALA A 70 -0.14 -6.35 1.91
CA ALA A 70 0.54 -7.02 3.01
C ALA A 70 0.20 -6.39 4.37
N TRP A 71 0.20 -5.06 4.45
CA TRP A 71 -0.17 -4.33 5.67
C TRP A 71 -1.63 -4.57 6.10
N LEU A 72 -2.56 -4.60 5.15
CA LEU A 72 -3.98 -4.89 5.41
C LEU A 72 -4.21 -6.32 5.92
N LEU A 73 -3.44 -7.28 5.39
CA LEU A 73 -3.46 -8.67 5.83
C LEU A 73 -2.78 -8.86 7.19
N GLY A 74 -2.16 -7.81 7.74
CA GLY A 74 -1.41 -7.87 8.99
C GLY A 74 -0.14 -8.70 8.87
N GLU A 75 0.36 -8.89 7.63
CA GLU A 75 1.66 -9.52 7.45
C GLU A 75 2.72 -8.66 8.14
N PRO A 76 3.63 -9.28 8.91
CA PRO A 76 4.64 -8.53 9.62
C PRO A 76 5.52 -7.79 8.60
N ASP A 77 5.83 -6.53 8.90
CA ASP A 77 6.86 -5.80 8.16
C ASP A 77 8.18 -6.60 8.27
N LEU A 78 8.62 -7.16 7.13
CA LEU A 78 9.81 -8.00 7.01
C LEU A 78 11.06 -7.18 6.66
N SER A 79 11.01 -5.84 6.78
CA SER A 79 12.21 -5.02 6.67
C SER A 79 13.30 -5.49 7.64
N ASP A 80 14.55 -5.45 7.20
CA ASP A 80 15.71 -5.86 7.99
C ASP A 80 15.74 -5.15 9.36
N GLU A 81 15.38 -3.87 9.39
CA GLU A 81 15.29 -3.07 10.62
C GLU A 81 14.23 -3.62 11.59
N THR A 82 13.06 -4.01 11.09
CA THR A 82 11.98 -4.59 11.92
C THR A 82 12.36 -5.99 12.41
N LEU A 83 13.00 -6.80 11.57
CA LEU A 83 13.49 -8.12 11.93
C LEU A 83 14.58 -8.04 13.01
N GLU A 84 15.52 -7.11 12.87
CA GLU A 84 16.59 -6.86 13.85
C GLU A 84 16.02 -6.35 15.19
N HIS A 85 15.03 -5.45 15.15
CA HIS A 85 14.34 -5.01 16.35
C HIS A 85 13.64 -6.16 17.08
N ARG A 86 12.87 -6.98 16.36
CA ARG A 86 12.18 -8.16 16.93
C ARG A 86 13.17 -9.18 17.51
N PHE A 87 14.30 -9.39 16.82
CA PHE A 87 15.36 -10.26 17.29
C PHE A 87 15.95 -9.74 18.61
N ASN A 88 16.27 -8.46 18.68
CA ASN A 88 16.80 -7.81 19.89
C ASN A 88 15.80 -7.84 21.06
N GLU A 89 14.50 -7.62 20.80
CA GLU A 89 13.46 -7.77 21.83
C GLU A 89 13.36 -9.20 22.37
N SER A 90 13.46 -10.21 21.50
CA SER A 90 13.44 -11.62 21.92
C SER A 90 14.61 -11.95 22.84
N LEU A 91 15.81 -11.45 22.54
CA LEU A 91 16.99 -11.60 23.40
C LEU A 91 16.80 -10.91 24.77
N ALA A 92 16.24 -9.70 24.78
CA ALA A 92 15.99 -8.96 26.01
C ALA A 92 14.95 -9.65 26.91
N ASN A 93 13.91 -10.24 26.31
CA ASN A 93 12.87 -10.95 27.05
C ASN A 93 13.35 -12.29 27.61
N ASN A 94 14.25 -12.99 26.92
CA ASN A 94 14.85 -14.22 27.43
C ASN A 94 15.81 -13.98 28.61
N ARG A 95 16.48 -12.82 28.65
CA ARG A 95 17.34 -12.43 29.79
C ARG A 95 16.57 -12.10 31.07
N ARG A 96 15.28 -11.78 30.97
CA ARG A 96 14.40 -11.48 32.13
C ARG A 96 13.78 -12.72 32.78
N LYS A 97 13.95 -13.90 32.16
CA LYS A 97 13.42 -15.19 32.64
C LYS A 97 14.48 -16.08 33.33
N LEU A 98 15.71 -15.61 33.45
CA LEU A 98 16.79 -16.20 34.25
C LEU A 98 16.97 -15.38 35.53
#